data_AF-A0A940V3U0-F1
#
_entry.id   AF-A0A940V3U0-F1
#
_cell.length_a   1.000
_cell.length_b   1.000
_cell.length_c   1.000
_cell.angle_alpha   90.00
_cell.angle_beta   90.00
_cell.angle_gamma   90.00
#
_symmetry.space_group_name_H-M   'P 1'
#
loop_
_entity.id
_entity.type
_entity.pdbx_description
1 polymer ?
#
loop_
_entity_poly.entity_id
_entity_poly.type
_entity_poly.pdbx_seq_one_letter_code
_entity_poly.pdbx_strand_id
1 'polypeptide(L)'
;MPEIKPDPELETRELGPDPNYPYPNENMRRVCFIKNVITRPNIVVGDYTYYDDPAGAEDFEQHVTHHYEFYGDTLIIGKFCAIATGIQFIMNGANHQMKSVTTYPFSIMRHGWEKVTPTLADLPFKGDTVVGNDVWIGQNVTVMPGIHIGDGAIIAANSTVTRDIPAYHIAGGNPCRIIRPRFSAELIDYLLELQWWDWPAEKIFANLEILTSGDLERVKTIEPHTGSTPGQDEVKAAQVTEIFESETKVWRNEEEFFAGIPEFKPKHDPSVN
;
A
#
# COMPACT_ATOMS: atom_id res chain seq x y z
N MET A 1 -27.69 26.17 -30.18
CA MET A 1 -26.28 25.90 -29.83
C MET A 1 -25.73 25.00 -30.92
N PRO A 2 -24.56 25.25 -31.51
CA PRO A 2 -24.01 24.33 -32.48
C PRO A 2 -23.64 23.03 -31.77
N GLU A 3 -24.10 21.90 -32.30
CA GLU A 3 -23.64 20.57 -31.90
C GLU A 3 -22.13 20.50 -32.08
N ILE A 4 -21.41 20.29 -30.97
CA ILE A 4 -19.99 19.93 -31.01
C ILE A 4 -19.94 18.49 -31.51
N LYS A 5 -19.55 18.31 -32.77
CA LYS A 5 -19.22 16.97 -33.27
C LYS A 5 -17.91 16.52 -32.60
N PRO A 6 -17.83 15.28 -32.09
CA PRO A 6 -16.58 14.75 -31.58
C PRO A 6 -15.51 14.77 -32.68
N ASP A 7 -14.31 15.19 -32.32
CA ASP A 7 -13.15 15.22 -33.21
C ASP A 7 -12.75 13.78 -33.55
N PRO A 8 -12.77 13.35 -34.83
CA PRO A 8 -12.39 11.99 -35.21
C PRO A 8 -10.92 11.66 -34.91
N GLU A 9 -10.05 12.64 -34.63
CA GLU A 9 -8.66 12.39 -34.19
C GLU A 9 -8.54 11.97 -32.70
N LEU A 10 -9.62 12.11 -31.91
CA LEU A 10 -9.68 11.60 -30.53
C LEU A 10 -9.85 10.08 -30.46
N GLU A 11 -10.41 9.42 -31.48
CA GLU A 11 -10.63 7.96 -31.49
C GLU A 11 -9.32 7.14 -31.61
N THR A 12 -8.20 7.77 -31.98
CA THR A 12 -6.91 7.10 -32.19
C THR A 12 -5.78 7.57 -31.28
N ARG A 13 -6.06 8.47 -30.32
CA ARG A 13 -5.06 8.93 -29.34
C ARG A 13 -5.15 8.07 -28.10
N GLU A 14 -4.05 7.40 -27.75
CA GLU A 14 -3.87 6.84 -26.40
C GLU A 14 -4.04 7.98 -25.37
N LEU A 15 -5.07 7.88 -24.52
CA LEU A 15 -5.35 8.87 -23.49
C LEU A 15 -4.53 8.53 -22.24
N GLY A 16 -3.43 9.27 -22.05
CA GLY A 16 -2.47 9.04 -20.97
C GLY A 16 -1.33 8.09 -21.37
N PRO A 17 -0.40 7.79 -20.45
CA PRO A 17 0.70 6.85 -20.72
C PRO A 17 0.18 5.40 -20.79
N ASP A 18 0.82 4.55 -21.61
CA ASP A 18 0.58 3.11 -21.57
C ASP A 18 1.07 2.55 -20.21
N PRO A 19 0.19 1.97 -19.38
CA PRO A 19 0.60 1.41 -18.09
C PRO A 19 1.59 0.24 -18.26
N ASN A 20 1.62 -0.45 -19.39
CA ASN A 20 2.52 -1.57 -19.67
C ASN A 20 3.92 -1.16 -20.10
N TYR A 21 4.17 0.14 -20.24
CA TYR A 21 5.48 0.67 -20.55
C TYR A 21 6.17 1.19 -19.28
N PRO A 22 7.40 0.71 -18.94
CA PRO A 22 8.03 1.02 -17.67
C PRO A 22 8.35 2.50 -17.46
N TYR A 23 8.64 3.27 -18.51
CA TYR A 23 9.07 4.67 -18.39
C TYR A 23 8.03 5.60 -19.02
N PRO A 24 7.01 6.07 -18.26
CA PRO A 24 5.89 6.82 -18.82
C PRO A 24 6.26 8.21 -19.36
N ASN A 25 7.43 8.74 -18.97
CA ASN A 25 7.97 9.99 -19.48
C ASN A 25 9.45 9.81 -19.82
N GLU A 26 9.76 9.78 -21.11
CA GLU A 26 11.13 9.56 -21.60
C GLU A 26 12.13 10.62 -21.13
N ASN A 27 11.64 11.82 -20.77
CA ASN A 27 12.46 12.91 -20.24
C ASN A 27 12.73 12.76 -18.73
N MET A 28 12.08 11.81 -18.05
CA MET A 28 12.16 11.58 -16.61
C MET A 28 12.38 10.09 -16.30
N ARG A 29 13.48 9.52 -16.79
CA ARG A 29 13.81 8.09 -16.61
C ARG A 29 14.01 7.62 -15.17
N ARG A 30 14.09 8.54 -14.21
CA ARG A 30 14.08 8.21 -12.77
C ARG A 30 12.72 7.75 -12.26
N VAL A 31 11.64 7.95 -13.02
CA VAL A 31 10.28 7.49 -12.68
C VAL A 31 9.98 6.23 -13.49
N CYS A 32 9.68 5.13 -12.79
CA CYS A 32 9.35 3.84 -13.40
C CYS A 32 7.98 3.34 -12.93
N PHE A 33 7.11 2.92 -13.85
CA PHE A 33 5.93 2.10 -13.54
C PHE A 33 6.38 0.70 -13.14
N ILE A 34 6.36 0.45 -11.83
CA ILE A 34 7.07 -0.69 -11.25
C ILE A 34 6.45 -2.04 -11.56
N LYS A 35 5.16 -2.11 -11.92
CA LYS A 35 4.53 -3.39 -12.32
C LYS A 35 5.28 -4.08 -13.46
N ASN A 36 5.94 -3.32 -14.33
CA ASN A 36 6.60 -3.82 -15.54
C ASN A 36 8.01 -4.35 -15.28
N VAL A 37 8.55 -4.14 -14.08
CA VAL A 37 9.90 -4.58 -13.67
C VAL A 37 9.87 -5.61 -12.54
N ILE A 38 8.69 -5.92 -11.99
CA ILE A 38 8.52 -7.00 -11.02
C ILE A 38 8.74 -8.35 -11.73
N THR A 39 9.61 -9.17 -11.14
CA THR A 39 9.90 -10.53 -11.61
C THR A 39 9.44 -11.60 -10.63
N ARG A 40 9.24 -11.22 -9.36
CA ARG A 40 8.87 -12.12 -8.27
C ARG A 40 7.35 -12.34 -8.23
N PRO A 41 6.87 -13.60 -8.20
CA PRO A 41 5.45 -13.91 -8.31
C PRO A 41 4.63 -13.54 -7.07
N ASN A 42 5.28 -13.32 -5.92
CA ASN A 42 4.65 -12.92 -4.67
C ASN A 42 4.69 -11.40 -4.43
N ILE A 43 4.94 -10.62 -5.48
CA ILE A 43 4.78 -9.17 -5.49
C ILE A 43 3.77 -8.83 -6.57
N VAL A 44 2.71 -8.14 -6.20
CA VAL A 44 1.64 -7.71 -7.12
C VAL A 44 1.55 -6.20 -7.07
N VAL A 45 1.62 -5.54 -8.23
CA VAL A 45 1.55 -4.09 -8.34
C VAL A 45 0.54 -3.67 -9.40
N GLY A 46 -0.35 -2.74 -9.04
CA GLY A 46 -1.36 -2.18 -9.92
C GLY A 46 -0.81 -1.21 -10.96
N ASP A 47 -1.65 -0.92 -11.96
CA ASP A 47 -1.36 0.02 -13.04
C ASP A 47 -1.03 1.43 -12.53
N TYR A 48 -0.18 2.13 -13.29
CA TYR A 48 0.23 3.52 -13.05
C TYR A 48 0.98 3.80 -11.74
N THR A 49 1.12 2.81 -10.86
CA THR A 49 1.94 2.92 -9.66
C THR A 49 3.41 3.05 -10.05
N TYR A 50 4.04 4.11 -9.56
CA TYR A 50 5.42 4.42 -9.90
C TYR A 50 6.34 4.45 -8.68
N TYR A 51 7.61 4.15 -8.94
CA TYR A 51 8.72 4.43 -8.05
C TYR A 51 9.61 5.50 -8.68
N ASP A 52 9.96 6.53 -7.91
CA ASP A 52 10.90 7.57 -8.31
C ASP A 52 12.24 7.39 -7.59
N ASP A 53 13.26 6.93 -8.32
CA ASP A 53 14.61 6.75 -7.81
C ASP A 53 15.67 7.21 -8.81
N PRO A 54 16.52 8.20 -8.48
CA PRO A 54 17.62 8.60 -9.34
C PRO A 54 18.72 7.54 -9.48
N ALA A 55 18.76 6.52 -8.62
CA ALA A 55 19.78 5.46 -8.65
C ALA A 55 19.39 4.23 -9.49
N GLY A 56 18.11 4.09 -9.87
CA GLY A 56 17.60 2.94 -10.62
C GLY A 56 16.22 2.54 -10.13
N ALA A 57 15.16 3.13 -10.71
CA ALA A 57 13.80 2.83 -10.30
C ALA A 57 13.32 1.43 -10.75
N GLU A 58 13.99 0.84 -11.74
CA GLU A 58 13.80 -0.55 -12.15
C GLU A 58 14.19 -1.57 -11.07
N ASP A 59 15.05 -1.19 -10.12
CA ASP A 59 15.58 -2.05 -9.06
C ASP A 59 14.66 -2.11 -7.83
N PHE A 60 13.37 -1.78 -7.97
CA PHE A 60 12.40 -1.72 -6.88
C PHE A 60 12.38 -2.98 -5.99
N GLU A 61 12.56 -4.18 -6.55
CA GLU A 61 12.55 -5.43 -5.78
C GLU A 61 13.69 -5.51 -4.73
N GLN A 62 14.77 -4.74 -4.89
CA GLN A 62 15.85 -4.64 -3.88
C GLN A 62 15.35 -3.99 -2.58
N HIS A 63 14.24 -3.25 -2.64
CA HIS A 63 13.58 -2.62 -1.51
C HIS A 63 12.56 -3.54 -0.82
N VAL A 64 12.37 -4.76 -1.31
CA VAL A 64 11.48 -5.78 -0.72
C VAL A 64 12.32 -6.85 -0.03
N THR A 65 12.62 -6.62 1.24
CA THR A 65 13.61 -7.37 2.00
C THR A 65 12.98 -8.48 2.83
N HIS A 66 13.77 -9.52 3.14
CA HIS A 66 13.37 -10.66 3.98
C HIS A 66 12.13 -11.42 3.48
N HIS A 67 11.91 -11.38 2.18
CA HIS A 67 10.74 -11.95 1.54
C HIS A 67 11.14 -13.26 0.88
N TYR A 68 10.90 -14.37 1.58
CA TYR A 68 11.30 -15.71 1.16
C TYR A 68 10.08 -16.53 0.75
N GLU A 69 10.16 -17.21 -0.38
CA GLU A 69 9.04 -17.95 -0.99
C GLU A 69 8.34 -18.93 -0.04
N PHE A 70 9.10 -19.55 0.88
CA PHE A 70 8.55 -20.53 1.82
C PHE A 70 7.61 -19.93 2.90
N TYR A 71 7.60 -18.61 3.10
CA TYR A 71 6.63 -17.96 3.99
C TYR A 71 5.26 -17.77 3.33
N GLY A 72 5.22 -17.71 1.99
CA GLY A 72 4.00 -17.53 1.22
C GLY A 72 3.31 -16.17 1.39
N ASP A 73 3.93 -15.21 2.11
CA ASP A 73 3.41 -13.85 2.19
C ASP A 73 3.59 -13.11 0.87
N THR A 74 2.68 -12.17 0.61
CA THR A 74 2.62 -11.35 -0.59
C THR A 74 2.83 -9.88 -0.23
N LEU A 75 3.52 -9.15 -1.11
CA LEU A 75 3.47 -7.69 -1.13
C LEU A 75 2.48 -7.26 -2.21
N ILE A 76 1.41 -6.58 -1.82
CA ILE A 76 0.37 -6.11 -2.74
C ILE A 76 0.39 -4.58 -2.72
N ILE A 77 0.45 -3.96 -3.90
CA ILE A 77 0.40 -2.51 -4.06
C ILE A 77 -0.65 -2.19 -5.11
N GLY A 78 -1.61 -1.33 -4.76
CA GLY A 78 -2.68 -0.91 -5.65
C GLY A 78 -2.21 -0.06 -6.83
N LYS A 79 -3.18 0.57 -7.49
CA LYS A 79 -3.00 1.43 -8.66
C LYS A 79 -2.71 2.88 -8.26
N PHE A 80 -2.07 3.63 -9.16
CA PHE A 80 -1.83 5.08 -9.01
C PHE A 80 -1.08 5.49 -7.74
N CYS A 81 -0.26 4.61 -7.16
CA CYS A 81 0.56 4.96 -6.01
C CYS A 81 1.83 5.72 -6.43
N ALA A 82 2.21 6.69 -5.59
CA ALA A 82 3.41 7.49 -5.75
C ALA A 82 4.43 7.09 -4.68
N ILE A 83 5.48 6.38 -5.07
CA ILE A 83 6.51 5.88 -4.14
C ILE A 83 7.82 6.61 -4.37
N ALA A 84 8.31 7.30 -3.36
CA ALA A 84 9.58 8.01 -3.42
C ALA A 84 10.78 7.11 -3.05
N THR A 85 11.96 7.49 -3.56
CA THR A 85 13.25 6.82 -3.32
C THR A 85 13.48 6.41 -1.86
N GLY A 86 14.14 5.27 -1.68
CA GLY A 86 14.56 4.78 -0.37
C GLY A 86 13.46 4.09 0.44
N ILE A 87 12.29 3.83 -0.15
CA ILE A 87 11.27 2.94 0.43
C ILE A 87 11.90 1.61 0.87
N GLN A 88 11.42 1.02 1.95
CA GLN A 88 11.76 -0.34 2.36
C GLN A 88 10.50 -1.07 2.81
N PHE A 89 10.19 -2.18 2.16
CA PHE A 89 9.22 -3.16 2.64
C PHE A 89 9.98 -4.28 3.35
N ILE A 90 9.76 -4.39 4.66
CA ILE A 90 10.29 -5.50 5.46
C ILE A 90 9.21 -6.57 5.51
N MET A 91 9.50 -7.76 4.97
CA MET A 91 8.54 -8.87 4.91
C MET A 91 8.76 -9.87 6.05
N ASN A 92 7.92 -10.91 6.13
CA ASN A 92 7.79 -11.73 7.34
C ASN A 92 9.07 -12.46 7.77
N GLY A 93 9.98 -12.74 6.83
CA GLY A 93 11.24 -13.41 7.13
C GLY A 93 12.20 -12.61 8.01
N ALA A 94 11.90 -11.35 8.32
CA ALA A 94 12.67 -10.55 9.25
C ALA A 94 12.38 -10.88 10.72
N ASN A 95 11.23 -11.49 11.01
CA ASN A 95 10.84 -11.72 12.39
C ASN A 95 11.42 -13.04 12.94
N HIS A 96 12.09 -12.95 14.08
CA HIS A 96 12.65 -14.09 14.78
C HIS A 96 11.61 -14.76 15.69
N GLN A 97 11.82 -16.03 16.02
CA GLN A 97 11.04 -16.72 17.05
C GLN A 97 11.17 -15.99 18.39
N MET A 98 10.04 -15.62 19.00
CA MET A 98 10.01 -14.88 20.29
C MET A 98 9.35 -15.68 21.43
N LYS A 99 8.67 -16.79 21.12
CA LYS A 99 8.09 -17.72 22.13
C LYS A 99 9.13 -18.77 22.54
N SER A 100 10.32 -18.31 22.87
CA SER A 100 11.48 -19.12 23.22
C SER A 100 12.39 -18.31 24.14
N VAL A 101 13.28 -18.97 24.88
CA VAL A 101 14.27 -18.29 25.74
C VAL A 101 15.24 -17.41 24.94
N THR A 102 15.43 -17.69 23.65
CA THR A 102 16.37 -16.99 22.77
C THR A 102 15.75 -16.69 21.42
N THR A 103 16.17 -15.58 20.81
CA THR A 103 15.83 -15.23 19.42
C THR A 103 16.90 -15.66 18.42
N TYR A 104 18.01 -16.27 18.89
CA TYR A 104 19.10 -16.69 18.02
C TYR A 104 18.66 -17.84 17.09
N PRO A 105 18.81 -17.71 15.76
CA PRO A 105 18.31 -18.69 14.80
C PRO A 105 19.31 -19.85 14.65
N PHE A 106 19.43 -20.72 15.66
CA PHE A 106 20.34 -21.87 15.64
C PHE A 106 20.19 -22.72 14.35
N SER A 107 18.96 -22.93 13.91
CA SER A 107 18.62 -23.81 12.78
C SER A 107 19.27 -23.43 11.45
N ILE A 108 19.50 -22.14 11.19
CA ILE A 108 20.10 -21.68 9.94
C ILE A 108 21.63 -21.80 9.94
N MET A 109 22.27 -21.98 11.10
CA MET A 109 23.73 -22.14 11.23
C MET A 109 24.23 -23.56 10.94
N ARG A 110 23.31 -24.52 10.77
CA ARG A 110 23.58 -25.93 10.39
C ARG A 110 24.42 -26.71 11.41
N HIS A 111 25.04 -27.81 10.97
CA HIS A 111 25.90 -28.71 11.75
C HIS A 111 25.18 -29.41 12.94
N GLY A 112 23.96 -29.88 12.69
CA GLY A 112 23.13 -30.57 13.68
C GLY A 112 22.24 -29.62 14.49
N TRP A 113 22.37 -28.30 14.30
CA TRP A 113 21.48 -27.32 14.90
C TRP A 113 20.18 -27.14 14.10
N GLU A 114 20.14 -27.57 12.84
CA GLU A 114 18.91 -27.69 12.04
C GLU A 114 17.86 -28.62 12.68
N LYS A 115 18.22 -29.42 13.70
CA LYS A 115 17.29 -30.24 14.48
C LYS A 115 16.20 -29.44 15.21
N VAL A 116 16.41 -28.13 15.41
CA VAL A 116 15.45 -27.20 16.04
C VAL A 116 14.87 -26.21 15.02
N THR A 117 14.74 -26.61 13.75
CA THR A 117 14.11 -25.76 12.73
C THR A 117 12.67 -25.44 13.16
N PRO A 118 12.31 -24.14 13.30
CA PRO A 118 10.97 -23.75 13.71
C PRO A 118 9.97 -24.09 12.62
N THR A 119 8.74 -24.40 13.02
CA THR A 119 7.59 -24.41 12.11
C THR A 119 7.11 -22.97 11.89
N LEU A 120 6.30 -22.72 10.86
CA LEU A 120 5.69 -21.40 10.65
C LEU A 120 4.87 -20.93 11.87
N ALA A 121 4.22 -21.86 12.58
CA ALA A 121 3.43 -21.56 13.78
C ALA A 121 4.28 -21.07 14.97
N ASP A 122 5.58 -21.36 14.98
CA ASP A 122 6.50 -20.90 16.02
C ASP A 122 6.99 -19.46 15.77
N LEU A 123 6.81 -18.97 14.54
CA LEU A 123 7.27 -17.66 14.09
C LEU A 123 6.15 -16.63 14.21
N PRO A 124 6.47 -15.37 14.54
CA PRO A 124 5.49 -14.29 14.62
C PRO A 124 5.14 -13.78 13.21
N PHE A 125 4.54 -14.64 12.39
CA PHE A 125 4.02 -14.32 11.06
C PHE A 125 2.87 -13.29 11.18
N LYS A 126 2.83 -12.34 10.24
CA LYS A 126 1.96 -11.16 10.26
C LYS A 126 1.03 -11.06 9.05
N GLY A 127 1.09 -12.00 8.11
CA GLY A 127 0.30 -11.95 6.88
C GLY A 127 0.93 -11.06 5.82
N ASP A 128 0.13 -10.71 4.82
CA ASP A 128 0.55 -9.93 3.67
C ASP A 128 0.77 -8.46 4.03
N THR A 129 1.70 -7.81 3.35
CA THR A 129 1.84 -6.35 3.44
C THR A 129 1.10 -5.76 2.26
N VAL A 130 0.18 -4.83 2.52
CA VAL A 130 -0.67 -4.30 1.47
C VAL A 130 -0.79 -2.78 1.49
N VAL A 131 -0.67 -2.20 0.30
CA VAL A 131 -0.88 -0.79 0.01
C VAL A 131 -2.05 -0.70 -0.95
N GLY A 132 -3.05 0.12 -0.61
CA GLY A 132 -4.19 0.41 -1.47
C GLY A 132 -3.82 1.23 -2.71
N ASN A 133 -4.80 1.93 -3.26
CA ASN A 133 -4.70 2.77 -4.45
C ASN A 133 -4.52 4.24 -4.07
N ASP A 134 -3.99 5.08 -4.97
CA ASP A 134 -3.78 6.53 -4.72
C ASP A 134 -2.93 6.82 -3.46
N VAL A 135 -2.07 5.90 -3.05
CA VAL A 135 -1.23 6.08 -1.85
C VAL A 135 0.02 6.87 -2.20
N TRP A 136 0.31 7.90 -1.42
CA TRP A 136 1.56 8.66 -1.52
C TRP A 136 2.52 8.29 -0.39
N ILE A 137 3.64 7.67 -0.75
CA ILE A 137 4.69 7.24 0.17
C ILE A 137 5.92 8.14 0.01
N GLY A 138 6.23 8.88 1.07
CA GLY A 138 7.38 9.78 1.13
C GLY A 138 8.73 9.05 1.13
N GLN A 139 9.79 9.84 0.94
CA GLN A 139 11.17 9.34 0.84
C GLN A 139 11.60 8.61 2.14
N ASN A 140 12.39 7.53 2.00
CA ASN A 140 12.95 6.75 3.10
C ASN A 140 11.91 6.19 4.11
N VAL A 141 10.70 5.87 3.65
CA VAL A 141 9.72 5.19 4.49
C VAL A 141 10.10 3.71 4.65
N THR A 142 9.91 3.16 5.84
CA THR A 142 9.99 1.71 6.10
C THR A 142 8.61 1.19 6.50
N VAL A 143 8.12 0.18 5.79
CA VAL A 143 6.87 -0.53 6.07
C VAL A 143 7.21 -1.88 6.70
N MET A 144 6.68 -2.12 7.91
CA MET A 144 6.91 -3.37 8.63
C MET A 144 6.03 -4.52 8.09
N PRO A 145 6.31 -5.79 8.45
CA PRO A 145 5.54 -6.93 7.94
C PRO A 145 4.06 -6.88 8.36
N GLY A 146 3.16 -7.24 7.43
CA GLY A 146 1.73 -7.42 7.71
C GLY A 146 0.94 -6.12 7.85
N ILE A 147 1.46 -5.00 7.33
CA ILE A 147 0.85 -3.68 7.46
C ILE A 147 -0.07 -3.41 6.27
N HIS A 148 -1.27 -2.91 6.57
CA HIS A 148 -2.24 -2.45 5.58
C HIS A 148 -2.30 -0.91 5.54
N ILE A 149 -2.04 -0.32 4.38
CA ILE A 149 -2.11 1.13 4.13
C ILE A 149 -3.30 1.38 3.18
N GLY A 150 -4.36 1.99 3.68
CA GLY A 150 -5.60 2.18 2.92
C GLY A 150 -5.51 3.19 1.77
N ASP A 151 -6.50 3.16 0.88
CA ASP A 151 -6.56 4.00 -0.31
C ASP A 151 -6.42 5.49 0.00
N GLY A 152 -5.71 6.23 -0.84
CA GLY A 152 -5.54 7.68 -0.67
C GLY A 152 -4.71 8.09 0.54
N ALA A 153 -4.10 7.16 1.28
CA ALA A 153 -3.27 7.50 2.44
C ALA A 153 -1.98 8.25 2.03
N ILE A 154 -1.44 9.05 2.94
CA ILE A 154 -0.18 9.76 2.77
C ILE A 154 0.76 9.38 3.92
N ILE A 155 1.94 8.85 3.59
CA ILE A 155 2.98 8.50 4.55
C ILE A 155 4.11 9.52 4.43
N ALA A 156 4.35 10.29 5.50
CA ALA A 156 5.41 11.28 5.53
C ALA A 156 6.81 10.63 5.39
N ALA A 157 7.76 11.37 4.82
CA ALA A 157 9.14 10.91 4.67
C ALA A 157 9.78 10.49 6.01
N ASN A 158 10.73 9.55 5.94
CA ASN A 158 11.46 8.97 7.07
C ASN A 158 10.56 8.31 8.14
N SER A 159 9.38 7.83 7.76
CA SER A 159 8.46 7.16 8.69
C SER A 159 8.72 5.66 8.79
N THR A 160 8.44 5.06 9.96
CA THR A 160 8.44 3.61 10.16
C THR A 160 7.02 3.14 10.47
N VAL A 161 6.33 2.63 9.46
CA VAL A 161 4.93 2.20 9.52
C VAL A 161 4.86 0.87 10.27
N THR A 162 4.36 0.94 11.51
CA THR A 162 4.31 -0.19 12.47
C THR A 162 2.90 -0.64 12.79
N ARG A 163 1.89 0.02 12.20
CA ARG A 163 0.46 -0.22 12.36
C ARG A 163 -0.25 0.20 11.07
N ASP A 164 -1.42 -0.37 10.85
CA ASP A 164 -2.25 -0.05 9.70
C ASP A 164 -2.62 1.43 9.65
N ILE A 165 -2.77 1.95 8.44
CA ILE A 165 -3.09 3.33 8.16
C ILE A 165 -4.46 3.38 7.47
N PRO A 166 -5.47 4.06 8.05
CA PRO A 166 -6.78 4.14 7.43
C PRO A 166 -6.73 4.91 6.09
N ALA A 167 -7.70 4.62 5.22
CA ALA A 167 -7.84 5.31 3.95
C ALA A 167 -7.92 6.83 4.13
N TYR A 168 -7.32 7.57 3.21
CA TYR A 168 -7.28 9.03 3.17
C TYR A 168 -6.72 9.69 4.44
N HIS A 169 -5.92 8.97 5.23
CA HIS A 169 -5.23 9.57 6.38
C HIS A 169 -3.78 9.94 6.05
N ILE A 170 -3.32 11.00 6.70
CA ILE A 170 -1.91 11.39 6.72
C ILE A 170 -1.29 10.82 7.98
N ALA A 171 -0.19 10.08 7.83
CA ALA A 171 0.56 9.49 8.93
C ALA A 171 2.05 9.77 8.79
N GLY A 172 2.77 9.79 9.91
CA GLY A 172 4.22 10.01 9.89
C GLY A 172 4.94 9.70 11.19
N GLY A 173 6.27 9.62 11.13
CA GLY A 173 7.16 9.47 12.28
C GLY A 173 7.71 8.06 12.49
N ASN A 174 8.52 7.90 13.54
CA ASN A 174 9.06 6.62 13.99
C ASN A 174 8.88 6.51 15.52
N PRO A 175 7.92 5.69 16.01
CA PRO A 175 6.97 4.92 15.22
C PRO A 175 5.98 5.84 14.47
N CYS A 176 5.53 5.40 13.29
CA CYS A 176 4.53 6.14 12.51
C CYS A 176 3.22 6.24 13.31
N ARG A 177 2.60 7.41 13.26
CA ARG A 177 1.32 7.73 13.90
C ARG A 177 0.43 8.48 12.92
N ILE A 178 -0.88 8.25 13.03
CA ILE A 178 -1.88 9.06 12.33
C ILE A 178 -1.75 10.50 12.80
N ILE A 179 -1.65 11.44 11.85
CA ILE A 179 -1.58 12.88 12.09
C ILE A 179 -2.98 13.48 11.98
N ARG A 180 -3.67 13.23 10.86
CA ARG A 180 -5.05 13.68 10.60
C ARG A 180 -5.63 13.00 9.35
N PRO A 181 -6.96 12.97 9.17
CA PRO A 181 -7.56 12.70 7.87
C PRO A 181 -7.22 13.81 6.85
N ARG A 182 -7.22 13.47 5.56
CA ARG A 182 -7.13 14.42 4.44
C ARG A 182 -8.42 15.25 4.32
N PHE A 183 -9.58 14.61 4.51
CA PHE A 183 -10.91 15.15 4.21
C PHE A 183 -11.94 14.86 5.32
N SER A 184 -13.20 15.31 5.14
CA SER A 184 -14.30 14.91 6.02
C SER A 184 -14.65 13.44 5.83
N ALA A 185 -15.27 12.83 6.84
CA ALA A 185 -15.72 11.44 6.77
C ALA A 185 -16.66 11.21 5.57
N GLU A 186 -17.61 12.12 5.32
CA GLU A 186 -18.53 11.96 4.19
C GLU A 186 -17.82 11.97 2.83
N LEU A 187 -16.78 12.81 2.68
CA LEU A 187 -16.01 12.82 1.43
C LEU A 187 -15.13 11.58 1.30
N ILE A 188 -14.57 11.07 2.39
CA ILE A 188 -13.82 9.81 2.40
C ILE A 188 -14.72 8.65 1.97
N ASP A 189 -15.90 8.51 2.58
CA ASP A 189 -16.87 7.47 2.25
C ASP A 189 -17.28 7.54 0.78
N TYR A 190 -17.57 8.74 0.29
CA TYR A 190 -17.93 8.96 -1.11
C TYR A 190 -16.78 8.57 -2.06
N LEU A 191 -15.52 8.91 -1.76
CA LEU A 191 -14.37 8.56 -2.60
C LEU A 191 -14.11 7.05 -2.60
N LEU A 192 -14.32 6.38 -1.46
CA LEU A 192 -14.23 4.93 -1.35
C LEU A 192 -15.33 4.20 -2.11
N GLU A 193 -16.50 4.81 -2.29
CA GLU A 193 -17.55 4.32 -3.20
C GLU A 193 -17.24 4.65 -4.66
N LEU A 194 -16.61 5.79 -4.93
CA LEU A 194 -16.30 6.27 -6.27
C LEU A 194 -15.27 5.40 -7.00
N GLN A 195 -14.26 4.92 -6.26
CA GLN A 195 -13.15 4.05 -6.72
C GLN A 195 -12.62 4.46 -8.10
N TRP A 196 -12.22 5.73 -8.24
CA TRP A 196 -11.87 6.29 -9.54
C TRP A 196 -10.68 5.58 -10.21
N TRP A 197 -9.82 4.94 -9.42
CA TRP A 197 -8.68 4.14 -9.88
C TRP A 197 -9.07 2.87 -10.66
N ASP A 198 -10.32 2.44 -10.58
CA ASP A 198 -10.84 1.30 -11.35
C ASP A 198 -11.54 1.72 -12.65
N TRP A 199 -11.57 3.01 -12.96
CA TRP A 199 -12.18 3.49 -14.19
C TRP A 199 -11.32 3.21 -15.43
N PRO A 200 -11.94 3.06 -16.62
CA PRO A 200 -11.22 3.12 -17.89
C PRO A 200 -10.46 4.44 -18.06
N ALA A 201 -9.34 4.41 -18.78
CA ALA A 201 -8.47 5.56 -18.99
C ALA A 201 -9.20 6.77 -19.60
N GLU A 202 -10.18 6.52 -20.47
CA GLU A 202 -11.02 7.56 -21.11
C GLU A 202 -11.84 8.32 -20.07
N LYS A 203 -12.42 7.61 -19.09
CA LYS A 203 -13.21 8.23 -18.02
C LYS A 203 -12.31 8.99 -17.06
N ILE A 204 -11.13 8.47 -16.74
CA ILE A 204 -10.13 9.20 -15.95
C ILE A 204 -9.75 10.50 -16.68
N PHE A 205 -9.38 10.41 -17.95
CA PHE A 205 -8.99 11.55 -18.78
C PHE A 205 -10.08 12.63 -18.82
N ALA A 206 -11.34 12.24 -19.06
CA ALA A 206 -12.47 13.16 -19.10
C ALA A 206 -12.78 13.86 -17.77
N ASN A 207 -12.24 13.35 -16.64
CA ASN A 207 -12.49 13.88 -15.30
C ASN A 207 -11.21 14.43 -14.63
N LEU A 208 -10.08 14.52 -15.34
CA LEU A 208 -8.80 14.97 -14.76
C LEU A 208 -8.91 16.32 -14.06
N GLU A 209 -9.56 17.32 -14.68
CA GLU A 209 -9.71 18.65 -14.09
C GLU A 209 -10.54 18.66 -12.80
N ILE A 210 -11.42 17.67 -12.62
CA ILE A 210 -12.20 17.49 -11.40
C ILE A 210 -11.36 16.74 -10.35
N LEU A 211 -10.73 15.63 -10.73
CA LEU A 211 -9.90 14.80 -9.84
C LEU A 211 -8.72 15.60 -9.26
N THR A 212 -8.13 16.51 -10.04
CA THR A 212 -7.01 17.36 -9.62
C THR A 212 -7.46 18.75 -9.15
N SER A 213 -8.75 18.96 -8.91
CA SER A 213 -9.26 20.27 -8.48
C SER A 213 -8.96 20.54 -7.01
N GLY A 214 -8.61 21.78 -6.68
CA GLY A 214 -8.55 22.24 -5.28
C GLY A 214 -9.93 22.47 -4.65
N ASP A 215 -10.99 22.52 -5.48
CA ASP A 215 -12.38 22.58 -5.01
C ASP A 215 -12.94 21.16 -4.85
N LEU A 216 -12.87 20.66 -3.62
CA LEU A 216 -13.22 19.29 -3.26
C LEU A 216 -14.71 18.98 -3.47
N GLU A 217 -15.58 19.97 -3.62
CA GLU A 217 -17.01 19.72 -3.88
C GLU A 217 -17.25 19.30 -5.34
N ARG A 218 -16.34 19.65 -6.27
CA ARG A 218 -16.49 19.28 -7.68
C ARG A 218 -16.48 17.79 -7.90
N VAL A 219 -15.74 17.01 -7.10
CA VAL A 219 -15.70 15.55 -7.26
C VAL A 219 -17.07 14.92 -7.05
N LYS A 220 -17.91 15.51 -6.20
CA LYS A 220 -19.29 15.06 -5.94
C LYS A 220 -20.24 15.25 -7.11
N THR A 221 -19.81 15.94 -8.17
CA THR A 221 -20.58 16.06 -9.41
C THR A 221 -20.45 14.83 -10.31
N ILE A 222 -19.49 13.94 -10.02
CA ILE A 222 -19.34 12.67 -10.71
C ILE A 222 -20.28 11.67 -10.05
N GLU A 223 -21.10 10.96 -10.80
CA GLU A 223 -21.92 9.90 -10.19
C GLU A 223 -21.04 8.67 -9.89
N PRO A 224 -21.11 8.09 -8.67
CA PRO A 224 -20.54 6.78 -8.39
C PRO A 224 -21.08 5.76 -9.37
N HIS A 225 -20.24 4.82 -9.82
CA HIS A 225 -20.66 3.88 -10.85
C HIS A 225 -21.67 2.90 -10.26
N THR A 226 -22.94 3.00 -10.67
CA THR A 226 -23.97 2.02 -10.33
C THR A 226 -23.85 0.80 -11.26
N GLY A 227 -22.87 -0.06 -10.98
CA GLY A 227 -22.82 -1.42 -11.49
C GLY A 227 -21.85 -1.69 -12.64
N SER A 228 -20.84 -2.48 -12.33
CA SER A 228 -20.18 -3.39 -13.26
C SER A 228 -19.83 -4.67 -12.50
N THR A 229 -20.23 -5.82 -13.04
CA THR A 229 -19.87 -7.14 -12.51
C THR A 229 -18.42 -7.44 -12.92
N PRO A 230 -17.56 -7.93 -12.01
CA PRO A 230 -16.14 -8.07 -12.33
C PRO A 230 -15.87 -9.03 -13.51
N GLY A 231 -14.95 -8.65 -14.40
CA GLY A 231 -14.41 -9.51 -15.46
C GLY A 231 -13.56 -10.65 -14.89
N GLN A 232 -13.31 -11.73 -15.65
CA GLN A 232 -12.67 -12.94 -15.14
C GLN A 232 -11.24 -12.74 -14.58
N ASP A 233 -10.51 -11.72 -15.01
CA ASP A 233 -9.21 -11.33 -14.44
C ASP A 233 -9.36 -10.48 -13.16
N GLU A 234 -10.46 -9.72 -13.03
CA GLU A 234 -10.83 -9.01 -11.80
C GLU A 234 -11.30 -9.98 -10.72
N VAL A 235 -11.72 -11.21 -11.02
CA VAL A 235 -12.08 -12.22 -10.01
C VAL A 235 -10.88 -12.62 -9.14
N LYS A 236 -9.65 -12.60 -9.67
CA LYS A 236 -8.44 -12.84 -8.87
C LYS A 236 -8.06 -11.65 -7.99
N ALA A 237 -8.21 -10.43 -8.50
CA ALA A 237 -8.00 -9.21 -7.70
C ALA A 237 -9.13 -9.03 -6.66
N ALA A 238 -10.37 -9.39 -6.98
CA ALA A 238 -11.52 -9.34 -6.09
C ALA A 238 -11.45 -10.41 -4.99
N GLN A 239 -10.79 -11.55 -5.21
CA GLN A 239 -10.46 -12.48 -4.12
C GLN A 239 -9.48 -11.87 -3.11
N VAL A 240 -8.57 -10.99 -3.58
CA VAL A 240 -7.71 -10.19 -2.70
C VAL A 240 -8.54 -9.10 -2.01
N THR A 241 -9.48 -8.45 -2.71
CA THR A 241 -10.40 -7.44 -2.13
C THR A 241 -11.44 -8.02 -1.14
N GLU A 242 -11.89 -9.27 -1.31
CA GLU A 242 -12.75 -9.96 -0.31
C GLU A 242 -11.97 -10.25 0.99
N ILE A 243 -10.66 -10.44 0.91
CA ILE A 243 -9.77 -10.46 2.10
C ILE A 243 -9.75 -9.05 2.73
N PHE A 244 -9.64 -7.98 1.93
CA PHE A 244 -9.75 -6.60 2.43
C PHE A 244 -11.06 -6.30 3.17
N GLU A 245 -12.22 -6.67 2.60
CA GLU A 245 -13.53 -6.33 3.19
C GLU A 245 -13.93 -7.22 4.36
N SER A 246 -13.52 -8.49 4.36
CA SER A 246 -13.79 -9.42 5.47
C SER A 246 -12.97 -9.10 6.72
N GLU A 247 -11.75 -8.58 6.55
CA GLU A 247 -10.91 -8.14 7.67
C GLU A 247 -11.21 -6.71 8.12
N THR A 248 -11.54 -5.77 7.22
CA THR A 248 -11.92 -4.40 7.59
C THR A 248 -13.25 -4.30 8.38
N LYS A 249 -14.19 -5.24 8.18
CA LYS A 249 -15.44 -5.31 8.96
C LYS A 249 -15.24 -5.66 10.44
N VAL A 250 -14.08 -6.22 10.83
CA VAL A 250 -13.77 -6.56 12.22
C VAL A 250 -13.40 -5.33 13.07
N TRP A 251 -13.05 -4.19 12.45
CA TRP A 251 -12.50 -3.02 13.15
C TRP A 251 -13.52 -1.97 13.62
N ARG A 252 -14.83 -2.21 13.46
CA ARG A 252 -15.86 -1.24 13.91
C ARG A 252 -16.00 -1.09 15.43
N ASN A 253 -15.25 -1.81 16.25
CA ASN A 253 -15.28 -1.66 17.72
C ASN A 253 -13.89 -1.41 18.30
N GLU A 254 -13.39 -0.17 18.19
CA GLU A 254 -12.18 0.29 18.89
C GLU A 254 -12.36 0.36 20.42
N GLU A 255 -13.59 0.46 20.94
CA GLU A 255 -13.85 0.67 22.37
C GLU A 255 -13.61 -0.56 23.26
N GLU A 256 -13.68 -1.80 22.73
CA GLU A 256 -13.46 -3.01 23.55
C GLU A 256 -11.98 -3.36 23.78
N PHE A 257 -11.08 -2.90 22.91
CA PHE A 257 -9.64 -3.24 23.02
C PHE A 257 -8.92 -2.43 24.11
N PHE A 258 -9.36 -1.20 24.39
CA PHE A 258 -8.70 -0.30 25.34
C PHE A 258 -9.21 -0.40 26.79
N ALA A 259 -10.31 -1.11 27.04
CA ALA A 259 -10.93 -1.18 28.37
C ALA A 259 -10.15 -2.03 29.40
N GLY A 260 -9.10 -2.76 28.98
CA GLY A 260 -8.42 -3.76 29.81
C GLY A 260 -6.95 -3.51 30.17
N ILE A 261 -6.33 -2.41 29.73
CA ILE A 261 -4.89 -2.19 29.93
C ILE A 261 -4.66 -1.27 31.15
N PRO A 262 -4.02 -1.75 32.23
CA PRO A 262 -3.66 -0.88 33.36
C PRO A 262 -2.61 0.14 32.94
N GLU A 263 -2.80 1.41 33.34
CA GLU A 263 -1.81 2.48 33.15
C GLU A 263 -0.44 2.10 33.74
N PHE A 264 0.59 2.12 32.89
CA PHE A 264 1.98 1.95 33.32
C PHE A 264 2.49 3.23 33.98
N LYS A 265 2.67 3.22 35.31
CA LYS A 265 3.39 4.27 36.04
C LYS A 265 4.85 3.83 36.24
N PRO A 266 5.84 4.49 35.61
CA PRO A 266 7.24 4.15 35.83
C PRO A 266 7.61 4.47 37.29
N LYS A 267 8.20 3.49 37.99
CA LYS A 267 8.82 3.70 39.30
C LYS A 267 10.19 4.35 39.06
N HIS A 268 10.35 5.57 39.55
CA HIS A 268 11.64 6.22 39.64
C HIS A 268 12.46 5.52 40.73
N ASP A 269 13.58 4.90 40.37
CA ASP A 269 14.57 4.40 41.32
C ASP A 269 15.64 5.48 41.53
N PRO A 270 15.80 6.04 42.74
CA PRO A 270 16.78 7.09 43.03
C PRO A 270 18.20 6.56 43.32
N SER A 271 18.49 5.27 43.09
CA SER A 271 19.81 4.68 43.41
C SER A 271 20.81 4.62 42.25
N VAL A 272 20.50 5.19 41.08
CA VAL A 272 21.44 5.28 39.96
C VAL A 272 21.83 6.73 39.72
N ASN A 273 22.98 7.12 40.29
CA ASN A 273 23.80 8.26 39.88
C ASN A 273 25.11 7.74 39.31
#